data_AF-A0A8I1SSQ4-F1
#
_entry.id   AF-A0A8I1SSQ4-F1
#
_cell.length_a   1.000
_cell.length_b   1.000
_cell.length_c   1.000
_cell.angle_alpha   90.00
_cell.angle_beta   90.00
_cell.angle_gamma   90.00
#
_symmetry.space_group_name_H-M   'P 1'
#
loop_
_entity.id
_entity.type
_entity.pdbx_description
1 polymer ?
#
loop_
_entity_poly.entity_id
_entity_poly.type
_entity_poly.pdbx_seq_one_letter_code
_entity_poly.pdbx_strand_id
1 'polypeptide(L)'
;MKSKHLSSAQGFSLVELLVVIAVIAIIAAIAIPNIANITSQATIAKNQRNAQNIVSTANAARAAGYTGAWGSEVGAGTNLLTGVTVGTGGQAMSFSISGLSGADVTNAALYMDYTAGTNGLPDSVTYKQTTN
;
A
#
# COMPACT_ATOMS: atom_id res chain seq x y z
N MET A 1 19.95 -23.66 -74.83
CA MET A 1 20.43 -24.29 -73.58
C MET A 1 20.27 -23.27 -72.46
N LYS A 2 19.52 -23.56 -71.40
CA LYS A 2 19.32 -22.68 -70.23
C LYS A 2 19.60 -23.51 -68.98
N SER A 3 20.75 -23.32 -68.36
CA SER A 3 21.09 -23.93 -67.07
C SER A 3 20.34 -23.18 -65.97
N LYS A 4 19.41 -23.88 -65.30
CA LYS A 4 18.76 -23.39 -64.08
C LYS A 4 19.79 -23.42 -62.95
N HIS A 5 20.14 -22.25 -62.44
CA HIS A 5 20.93 -22.11 -61.21
C HIS A 5 19.99 -22.45 -60.02
N LEU A 6 20.23 -23.58 -59.36
CA LEU A 6 19.50 -23.96 -58.15
C LEU A 6 20.10 -23.17 -56.98
N SER A 7 19.30 -22.31 -56.36
CA SER A 7 19.69 -21.57 -55.16
C SER A 7 19.88 -22.55 -53.99
N SER A 8 21.07 -22.58 -53.41
CA SER A 8 21.37 -23.35 -52.20
C SER A 8 20.47 -22.90 -51.06
N ALA A 9 19.55 -23.76 -50.63
CA ALA A 9 18.79 -23.53 -49.41
C ALA A 9 19.72 -23.78 -48.21
N GLN A 10 20.12 -22.71 -47.52
CA GLN A 10 20.90 -22.78 -46.30
C GLN A 10 20.01 -23.33 -45.18
N GLY A 11 20.21 -24.61 -44.84
CA GLY A 11 19.56 -25.24 -43.68
C GLY A 11 20.22 -24.80 -42.38
N PHE A 12 19.41 -24.70 -41.32
CA PHE A 12 19.86 -24.40 -39.97
C PHE A 12 20.67 -25.58 -39.39
N SER A 13 21.83 -25.33 -38.80
CA SER A 13 22.66 -26.37 -38.18
C SER A 13 22.05 -26.83 -36.85
N LEU A 14 22.13 -28.13 -36.57
CA LEU A 14 21.74 -28.68 -35.27
C LEU A 14 22.59 -28.11 -34.12
N VAL A 15 23.84 -27.76 -34.40
CA VAL A 15 24.74 -27.12 -33.43
C VAL A 15 24.28 -25.69 -33.12
N GLU A 16 23.81 -24.97 -34.14
CA GLU A 16 23.26 -23.62 -33.97
C GLU A 16 22.00 -23.65 -33.09
N LEU A 17 21.14 -24.67 -33.29
CA LEU A 17 19.97 -24.86 -32.43
C LEU A 17 20.34 -25.16 -30.98
N LEU A 18 21.37 -25.99 -30.77
CA LEU A 18 21.80 -26.45 -29.45
C LEU A 18 22.37 -25.31 -28.61
N VAL A 19 23.18 -24.42 -29.21
CA VAL A 19 23.72 -23.26 -28.50
C VAL A 19 22.62 -22.29 -28.09
N VAL A 20 21.61 -22.08 -28.93
CA VAL A 20 20.50 -21.17 -28.63
C VAL A 20 19.69 -21.64 -27.42
N ILE A 21 19.31 -22.92 -27.37
CA ILE A 21 18.55 -23.44 -26.23
C ILE A 21 19.40 -23.43 -24.95
N ALA A 22 20.71 -23.63 -25.05
CA ALA A 22 21.62 -23.56 -23.91
C ALA A 22 21.68 -22.15 -23.31
N VAL A 23 21.75 -21.11 -24.14
CA VAL A 23 21.76 -19.72 -23.68
C VAL A 23 20.39 -19.31 -23.10
N ILE A 24 19.28 -19.69 -23.76
CA ILE A 24 17.93 -19.43 -23.25
C ILE A 24 17.72 -20.12 -21.89
N ALA A 25 18.23 -21.33 -21.70
CA ALA A 25 18.14 -22.05 -20.43
C ALA A 25 18.84 -21.31 -19.27
N ILE A 26 20.01 -20.72 -19.52
CA ILE A 26 20.74 -19.93 -18.50
C ILE A 26 19.96 -18.65 -18.16
N ILE A 27 19.48 -17.93 -19.18
CA ILE A 27 18.71 -16.69 -18.98
C ILE A 27 17.42 -17.00 -18.21
N ALA A 28 16.69 -18.04 -18.60
CA ALA A 28 15.44 -18.44 -17.95
C ALA A 28 15.64 -18.81 -16.47
N ALA A 29 16.78 -19.40 -16.11
CA ALA A 29 17.10 -19.75 -14.73
C ALA A 29 17.29 -18.52 -13.81
N ILE A 30 17.83 -17.41 -14.32
CA ILE A 30 18.06 -16.18 -13.54
C ILE A 30 16.93 -15.16 -13.68
N ALA A 31 16.05 -15.31 -14.68
CA ALA A 31 15.09 -14.29 -15.09
C ALA A 31 13.82 -14.22 -14.22
N ILE A 32 13.72 -14.93 -13.09
CA ILE A 32 12.56 -14.87 -12.21
C ILE A 32 12.84 -13.90 -11.05
N PRO A 33 12.37 -12.64 -11.10
CA PRO A 33 12.38 -11.77 -9.93
C PRO A 33 11.43 -12.32 -8.85
N ASN A 34 11.85 -12.24 -7.58
CA ASN A 34 11.01 -12.64 -6.45
C ASN A 34 9.94 -11.55 -6.17
N ILE A 35 8.82 -11.63 -6.88
CA ILE A 35 7.70 -10.67 -6.78
C ILE A 35 7.00 -10.77 -5.41
N ALA A 36 7.01 -11.93 -4.75
CA ALA A 36 6.28 -12.15 -3.50
C ALA A 36 6.78 -11.25 -2.35
N ASN A 37 8.10 -11.05 -2.24
CA ASN A 37 8.64 -10.14 -1.23
C ASN A 37 8.31 -8.68 -1.54
N ILE A 38 8.32 -8.29 -2.83
CA ILE A 38 8.03 -6.91 -3.25
C ILE A 38 6.58 -6.54 -2.93
N THR A 39 5.62 -7.42 -3.21
CA THR A 39 4.20 -7.17 -2.93
C THR A 39 3.88 -7.12 -1.44
N SER A 40 4.55 -7.95 -0.63
CA SER A 40 4.45 -7.91 0.83
C SER A 40 4.94 -6.57 1.39
N GLN A 41 6.15 -6.14 1.00
CA GLN A 41 6.70 -4.85 1.45
C GLN A 41 5.84 -3.67 0.98
N ALA A 42 5.31 -3.73 -0.24
CA ALA A 42 4.39 -2.70 -0.74
C ALA A 42 3.10 -2.61 0.09
N THR A 43 2.57 -3.75 0.53
CA THR A 43 1.37 -3.81 1.39
C THR A 43 1.65 -3.24 2.77
N ILE A 44 2.78 -3.58 3.38
CA ILE A 44 3.21 -3.00 4.67
C ILE A 44 3.35 -1.49 4.55
N ALA A 45 4.06 -1.01 3.53
CA ALA A 45 4.25 0.42 3.29
C ALA A 45 2.93 1.16 3.00
N LYS A 46 1.97 0.50 2.31
CA LYS A 46 0.61 1.02 2.12
C LYS A 46 -0.09 1.21 3.48
N ASN A 47 -0.07 0.19 4.33
CA ASN A 47 -0.75 0.24 5.63
C ASN A 47 -0.14 1.27 6.57
N GLN A 48 1.19 1.41 6.59
CA GLN A 48 1.88 2.45 7.36
C GLN A 48 1.51 3.86 6.89
N ARG A 49 1.44 4.11 5.57
CA ARG A 49 1.00 5.41 5.04
C ARG A 49 -0.46 5.70 5.37
N ASN A 50 -1.33 4.69 5.28
CA ASN A 50 -2.73 4.82 5.68
C ASN A 50 -2.85 5.19 7.17
N ALA A 51 -2.08 4.54 8.05
CA ALA A 51 -2.04 4.86 9.47
C ALA A 51 -1.60 6.30 9.74
N GLN A 52 -0.54 6.76 9.07
CA GLN A 52 -0.09 8.16 9.16
C GLN A 52 -1.17 9.15 8.73
N ASN A 53 -1.90 8.86 7.65
CA ASN A 53 -2.99 9.69 7.17
C ASN A 53 -4.17 9.74 8.17
N ILE A 54 -4.52 8.59 8.76
CA ILE A 54 -5.56 8.51 9.80
C ILE A 54 -5.15 9.35 11.02
N VAL A 55 -3.93 9.14 11.54
CA VAL A 55 -3.41 9.83 12.72
C VAL A 55 -3.30 11.35 12.48
N SER A 56 -2.79 11.77 11.31
CA SER A 56 -2.67 13.20 11.00
C SER A 56 -4.04 13.89 10.94
N THR A 57 -5.02 13.23 10.31
CA THR A 57 -6.39 13.75 10.21
C THR A 57 -7.09 13.76 11.56
N ALA A 58 -6.91 12.72 12.38
CA ALA A 58 -7.44 12.66 13.75
C ALA A 58 -6.87 13.79 14.62
N ASN A 59 -5.55 14.02 14.55
CA ASN A 59 -4.88 15.10 15.27
C ASN A 59 -5.32 16.48 14.78
N ALA A 60 -5.54 16.65 13.47
CA ALA A 60 -6.08 17.89 12.92
C ALA A 60 -7.52 18.15 13.42
N ALA A 61 -8.38 17.13 13.42
CA ALA A 61 -9.72 17.23 13.97
C ALA A 61 -9.68 17.59 15.47
N ARG A 62 -8.77 16.98 16.23
CA ARG A 62 -8.61 17.26 17.66
C ARG A 62 -8.10 18.69 17.91
N ALA A 63 -7.13 19.16 17.13
CA ALA A 63 -6.63 20.54 17.20
C ALA A 63 -7.71 21.56 16.83
N ALA A 64 -8.63 21.19 15.94
CA ALA A 64 -9.79 22.01 15.60
C ALA A 64 -10.88 22.03 16.69
N GLY A 65 -10.79 21.17 17.71
CA GLY A 65 -11.73 21.13 18.83
C GLY A 65 -12.70 19.95 18.82
N TYR A 66 -12.44 18.88 18.05
CA TYR A 66 -13.24 17.66 18.11
C TYR A 66 -13.19 17.03 19.51
N THR A 67 -14.33 16.90 20.17
CA THR A 67 -14.44 16.34 21.55
C THR A 67 -14.97 14.91 21.60
N GLY A 68 -15.37 14.34 20.46
CA GLY A 68 -15.83 12.95 20.39
C GLY A 68 -14.70 11.97 20.68
N ALA A 69 -15.08 10.82 21.24
CA ALA A 69 -14.14 9.73 21.46
C ALA A 69 -13.81 9.02 20.14
N TRP A 70 -12.55 8.70 19.96
CA TRP A 70 -12.06 7.74 18.97
C TRP A 70 -12.32 6.29 19.42
N GLY A 71 -12.17 6.01 20.71
CA GLY A 71 -12.52 4.73 21.34
C GLY A 71 -11.60 3.54 21.03
N SER A 72 -10.88 3.55 19.91
CA SER A 72 -9.82 2.60 19.55
C SER A 72 -9.04 3.09 18.32
N GLU A 73 -7.97 2.40 17.95
CA GLU A 73 -7.22 2.64 16.70
C GLU A 73 -8.12 2.48 15.47
N VAL A 74 -8.90 1.39 15.43
CA VAL A 74 -9.87 1.13 14.35
C VAL A 74 -10.98 2.17 14.40
N GLY A 75 -11.46 2.51 15.61
CA GLY A 75 -12.51 3.50 15.85
C GLY A 75 -12.16 4.88 15.28
N ALA A 76 -10.91 5.33 15.44
CA ALA A 76 -10.43 6.57 14.84
C ALA A 76 -10.58 6.56 13.31
N GLY A 77 -10.12 5.49 12.66
CA GLY A 77 -10.21 5.36 11.21
C GLY A 77 -11.66 5.22 10.72
N THR A 78 -12.52 4.47 11.41
CA THR A 78 -13.93 4.33 11.01
C THR A 78 -14.70 5.64 11.15
N ASN A 79 -14.48 6.39 12.22
CA ASN A 79 -15.13 7.68 12.43
C ASN A 79 -14.71 8.71 11.37
N LEU A 80 -13.42 8.71 11.00
CA LEU A 80 -12.92 9.56 9.92
C LEU A 80 -13.38 9.09 8.53
N LEU A 81 -13.67 7.80 8.35
CA LEU A 81 -14.22 7.30 7.08
C LEU A 81 -15.66 7.78 6.88
N THR A 82 -16.46 7.84 7.97
CA THR A 82 -17.80 8.45 7.95
C THR A 82 -17.75 9.97 7.99
N GLY A 83 -16.61 10.54 8.37
CA GLY A 83 -16.39 11.96 8.58
C GLY A 83 -16.76 12.39 9.99
N VAL A 84 -15.91 13.21 10.61
CA VAL A 84 -16.20 13.90 11.87
C VAL A 84 -16.36 15.39 11.61
N THR A 85 -17.27 16.04 12.32
CA THR A 85 -17.54 17.46 12.16
C THR A 85 -17.24 18.21 13.45
N VAL A 86 -16.61 19.37 13.35
CA VAL A 86 -16.26 20.25 14.46
C VAL A 86 -16.92 21.61 14.26
N GLY A 87 -17.58 22.11 15.31
CA GLY A 87 -18.36 23.35 15.27
C GLY A 87 -19.83 23.11 14.94
N THR A 88 -20.62 24.20 14.94
CA THR A 88 -22.06 24.19 14.65
C THR A 88 -22.41 25.24 13.59
N GLY A 89 -23.44 24.96 12.78
CA GLY A 89 -23.92 25.89 11.76
C GLY A 89 -22.95 26.10 10.59
N GLY A 90 -22.99 27.29 9.97
CA GLY A 90 -22.24 27.61 8.75
C GLY A 90 -20.71 27.61 8.86
N GLN A 91 -20.16 27.46 10.07
CA GLN A 91 -18.72 27.43 10.35
C GLN A 91 -18.19 26.02 10.66
N ALA A 92 -19.01 24.99 10.42
CA ALA A 92 -18.63 23.61 10.68
C ALA A 92 -17.50 23.14 9.74
N MET A 93 -16.48 22.50 10.30
CA MET A 93 -15.39 21.88 9.55
C MET A 93 -15.54 20.36 9.60
N SER A 94 -15.45 19.70 8.44
CA SER A 94 -15.47 18.24 8.36
C SER A 94 -14.05 17.70 8.12
N PHE A 95 -13.68 16.70 8.90
CA PHE A 95 -12.43 15.97 8.77
C PHE A 95 -12.76 14.53 8.39
N SER A 96 -12.25 14.09 7.26
CA SER A 96 -12.51 12.75 6.75
C SER A 96 -11.31 12.22 5.99
N ILE A 97 -11.17 10.90 6.01
CA ILE A 97 -10.28 10.17 5.11
C ILE A 97 -11.10 9.62 3.94
N SER A 98 -10.51 9.55 2.75
CA SER A 98 -11.17 9.03 1.56
C SER A 98 -10.29 8.01 0.83
N GLY A 99 -10.92 7.10 0.10
CA GLY A 99 -10.22 6.07 -0.68
C GLY A 99 -9.70 4.88 0.14
N LEU A 100 -10.10 4.75 1.40
CA LEU A 100 -9.79 3.59 2.25
C LEU A 100 -11.05 2.75 2.46
N SER A 101 -10.91 1.43 2.40
CA SER A 101 -11.96 0.51 2.83
C SER A 101 -11.92 0.29 4.35
N GLY A 102 -12.97 -0.33 4.91
CA GLY A 102 -12.95 -0.77 6.32
C GLY A 102 -11.78 -1.72 6.63
N ALA A 103 -11.42 -2.58 5.68
CA ALA A 103 -10.26 -3.47 5.82
C ALA A 103 -8.92 -2.71 5.81
N ASP A 104 -8.81 -1.65 4.98
CA ASP A 104 -7.62 -0.78 4.99
C ASP A 104 -7.46 -0.07 6.33
N VAL A 105 -8.58 0.35 6.97
CA VAL A 105 -8.57 0.92 8.31
C VAL A 105 -8.11 -0.10 9.35
N THR A 106 -8.65 -1.33 9.33
CA THR A 106 -8.22 -2.40 10.25
C THR A 106 -6.74 -2.72 10.09
N ASN A 107 -6.22 -2.77 8.87
CA ASN A 107 -4.81 -3.03 8.63
C ASN A 107 -3.91 -1.86 9.02
N ALA A 108 -4.38 -0.62 8.83
CA ALA A 108 -3.66 0.57 9.28
C ALA A 108 -3.60 0.67 10.81
N ALA A 109 -4.64 0.22 11.51
CA ALA A 109 -4.70 0.22 12.97
C ALA A 109 -3.56 -0.57 13.63
N LEU A 110 -2.96 -1.55 12.94
CA LEU A 110 -1.76 -2.28 13.42
C LEU A 110 -0.54 -1.37 13.61
N TYR A 111 -0.51 -0.20 12.97
CA TYR A 111 0.56 0.79 13.00
C TYR A 111 0.15 2.07 13.76
N MET A 112 -0.86 1.96 14.62
CA MET A 112 -1.37 3.04 15.45
C MET A 112 -1.35 2.59 16.91
N ASP A 113 -1.28 3.54 17.82
CA ASP A 113 -1.51 3.33 19.25
C ASP A 113 -2.68 4.21 19.69
N TYR A 114 -3.66 3.62 20.38
CA TYR A 114 -4.73 4.35 21.04
C TYR A 114 -4.42 4.54 22.52
N THR A 115 -4.60 5.76 23.01
CA THR A 115 -4.54 6.08 24.44
C THR A 115 -5.89 6.60 24.89
N ALA A 116 -6.53 5.88 25.81
CA ALA A 116 -7.80 6.31 26.39
C ALA A 116 -7.64 7.64 27.14
N GLY A 117 -8.62 8.53 26.96
CA GLY A 117 -8.71 9.77 27.73
C GLY A 117 -8.96 9.48 29.21
N THR A 118 -8.28 10.20 30.09
CA THR A 118 -8.47 10.09 31.55
C THR A 118 -8.53 11.47 32.18
N ASN A 119 -9.22 11.59 33.32
CA ASN A 119 -9.30 12.84 34.11
C ASN A 119 -9.75 14.08 33.31
N GLY A 120 -10.70 13.90 32.38
CA GLY A 120 -11.23 14.98 31.54
C GLY A 120 -10.36 15.36 30.35
N LEU A 121 -9.20 14.69 30.16
CA LEU A 121 -8.42 14.78 28.92
C LEU A 121 -9.05 13.87 27.86
N PRO A 122 -9.09 14.32 26.59
CA PRO A 122 -9.68 13.53 25.53
C PRO A 122 -8.70 12.43 25.06
N ASP A 123 -9.23 11.36 24.47
CA ASP A 123 -8.45 10.20 24.00
C ASP A 123 -7.58 10.51 22.78
N SER A 124 -6.44 9.84 22.60
CA SER A 124 -5.55 10.15 21.46
C SER A 124 -5.24 8.92 20.63
N VAL A 125 -4.89 9.16 19.37
CA VAL A 125 -4.27 8.17 18.50
C VAL A 125 -2.93 8.69 18.01
N THR A 126 -1.90 7.87 18.10
CA THR A 126 -0.55 8.19 17.63
C THR A 126 -0.07 7.16 16.63
N TYR A 127 0.86 7.54 15.76
CA TYR A 127 1.48 6.59 14.85
C TYR A 127 2.51 5.76 15.62
N LYS A 128 2.39 4.44 15.55
CA LYS A 128 3.35 3.50 16.14
C LYS A 128 4.52 3.33 15.18
N GLN A 129 5.64 3.98 15.46
CA GLN A 129 6.86 3.71 14.71
C GLN A 129 7.28 2.25 14.91
N THR A 130 7.15 1.44 13.87
CA THR A 130 7.68 0.07 13.87
C THR A 130 9.18 0.15 13.64
N THR A 131 9.97 -0.17 14.66
CA THR A 131 11.42 -0.37 14.49
C THR A 131 11.60 -1.62 13.63
N ASN A 132 12.27 -1.47 12.48
CA ASN A 132 12.73 -2.59 11.66
C ASN A 132 13.85 -3.36 12.36
#